data_AF-A0A7Y3UBB1-F1
#
_entry.id   AF-A0A7Y3UBB1-F1
#
_cell.length_a   1.000
_cell.length_b   1.000
_cell.length_c   1.000
_cell.angle_alpha   90.00
_cell.angle_beta   90.00
_cell.angle_gamma   90.00
#
_symmetry.space_group_name_H-M   'P 1'
#
loop_
_entity.id
_entity.type
_entity.pdbx_description
1 polymer ?
#
loop_
_entity_poly.entity_id
_entity_poly.type
_entity_poly.pdbx_seq_one_letter_code
_entity_poly.pdbx_strand_id
1 'polypeptide(L)'
;MSTAAVHAQQQQQQQHNSLLWGAHGENWSPQSRLPDFSFAGYHFGEDPLPDIDITANVCDFGAIPDDDTDDTQAFKDAIATTDHGAILIPAGRYIISDILWIEKPNIVLRGQGAAKSILVCTKSLEDVRPNMSATTSGRPTSGYSWSGGFIWVKGNYRMTPVTPITSESTRGDRTVSVADTEHIPLHQPITITLHDDENKTLLNHLYTGDPGDTRKVTKPITVRFVTRLTLIDGHGVTIERPLRWDIRPEWKPEIRTFNPTVSEVGIEHLGFEFPNRPYKGHFTEFGANAIAINNAANCWVRNVRINNCDSGVFLTGMFCTIDNLVIESARTPIGGTTGHHGVIMGTDNLMTNFTFNTHFIHDITVSYTHAGNVVKNGRGTNLSFDHHKKANHENLFCNIDVGAGTEMWRCGGGASLGKHCGARTTFWCIRANRDQTWPRASFGPDSMNLVGVRMAADTESLTDPDSGKWIEPIPPNTLQPADLHAAQLERRLR
;
A
#
# COMPACT_ATOMS: atom_id res chain seq x y z
N MET A 1 37.54 4.87 48.96
CA MET A 1 36.20 4.42 48.53
C MET A 1 35.53 5.58 47.82
N SER A 2 35.34 5.47 46.51
CA SER A 2 34.55 6.43 45.72
C SER A 2 33.68 5.62 44.77
N THR A 3 32.39 5.71 45.03
CA THR A 3 31.27 5.11 44.32
C THR A 3 31.07 5.79 42.96
N ALA A 4 31.93 5.46 42.00
CA ALA A 4 31.78 5.87 40.60
C ALA A 4 32.00 4.69 39.63
N ALA A 5 31.76 3.47 40.10
CA ALA A 5 31.77 2.24 39.32
C ALA A 5 30.52 1.41 39.65
N VAL A 6 29.35 2.00 39.44
CA VAL A 6 28.08 1.25 39.43
C VAL A 6 27.52 1.30 38.01
N HIS A 7 28.00 0.36 37.20
CA HIS A 7 27.19 -0.43 36.28
C HIS A 7 26.47 0.31 35.15
N ALA A 8 27.25 0.78 34.17
CA ALA A 8 26.79 0.71 32.77
C ALA A 8 26.86 -0.75 32.30
N GLN A 9 25.96 -1.61 32.78
CA GLN A 9 25.67 -2.87 32.10
C GLN A 9 24.87 -2.51 30.84
N GLN A 10 25.55 -2.36 29.72
CA GLN A 10 24.95 -2.67 28.42
C GLN A 10 24.54 -4.14 28.50
N GLN A 11 23.27 -4.42 28.81
CA GLN A 11 22.67 -5.68 28.43
C GLN A 11 22.74 -5.71 26.90
N GLN A 12 23.68 -6.47 26.34
CA GLN A 12 23.48 -7.03 25.01
C GLN A 12 22.19 -7.84 25.10
N GLN A 13 21.07 -7.23 24.74
CA GLN A 13 19.81 -7.95 24.63
C GLN A 13 20.04 -9.05 23.61
N GLN A 14 19.86 -10.30 24.04
CA GLN A 14 19.96 -11.45 23.17
C GLN A 14 19.05 -11.21 21.96
N GLN A 15 19.62 -11.21 20.76
CA GLN A 15 18.85 -11.11 19.53
C GLN A 15 18.08 -12.40 19.33
N HIS A 16 16.84 -12.28 18.86
CA HIS A 16 15.94 -13.42 18.65
C HIS A 16 15.54 -13.45 17.18
N ASN A 17 15.65 -14.63 16.57
CA ASN A 17 15.16 -14.85 15.22
C ASN A 17 13.78 -15.49 15.27
N SER A 18 12.95 -15.18 14.28
CA SER A 18 11.64 -15.80 14.15
C SER A 18 11.74 -17.24 13.68
N LEU A 19 10.81 -18.09 14.11
CA LEU A 19 10.67 -19.45 13.59
C LEU A 19 10.20 -19.47 12.12
N LEU A 20 9.52 -18.44 11.62
CA LEU A 20 9.08 -18.36 10.21
C LEU A 20 10.19 -17.99 9.22
N TRP A 21 11.19 -17.23 9.67
CA TRP A 21 12.24 -16.72 8.79
C TRP A 21 13.62 -17.27 9.13
N GLY A 22 13.95 -17.40 10.42
CA GLY A 22 15.31 -17.66 10.87
C GLY A 22 16.18 -16.39 10.78
N ALA A 23 17.50 -16.57 10.77
CA ALA A 23 18.46 -15.46 10.66
C ALA A 23 18.57 -14.92 9.23
N HIS A 24 18.48 -15.81 8.23
CA HIS A 24 18.81 -15.55 6.82
C HIS A 24 17.75 -16.12 5.86
N GLY A 25 16.56 -16.47 6.35
CA GLY A 25 15.49 -17.06 5.54
C GLY A 25 15.60 -18.58 5.42
N GLU A 26 16.42 -19.24 6.22
CA GLU A 26 16.62 -20.70 6.19
C GLU A 26 15.36 -21.50 6.54
N ASN A 27 14.42 -20.90 7.29
CA ASN A 27 13.14 -21.52 7.64
C ASN A 27 12.03 -21.21 6.62
N TRP A 28 12.32 -20.36 5.63
CA TRP A 28 11.34 -19.93 4.65
C TRP A 28 11.42 -20.77 3.38
N SER A 29 10.24 -21.10 2.85
CA SER A 29 10.07 -21.66 1.51
C SER A 29 8.85 -21.03 0.83
N PRO A 30 8.74 -21.13 -0.51
CA PRO A 30 7.53 -20.69 -1.22
C PRO A 30 6.24 -21.33 -0.71
N GLN A 31 6.30 -22.54 -0.15
CA GLN A 31 5.15 -23.26 0.43
C GLN A 31 4.93 -22.92 1.92
N SER A 32 5.85 -22.21 2.56
CA SER A 32 5.70 -21.80 3.96
C SER A 32 4.53 -20.84 4.15
N ARG A 33 4.11 -20.67 5.42
CA ARG A 33 3.03 -19.78 5.81
C ARG A 33 3.33 -18.29 5.55
N LEU A 34 4.61 -17.91 5.56
CA LEU A 34 5.02 -16.53 5.38
C LEU A 34 5.10 -16.21 3.88
N PRO A 35 4.33 -15.23 3.37
CA PRO A 35 4.38 -14.86 1.95
C PRO A 35 5.74 -14.28 1.52
N ASP A 36 5.99 -14.29 0.21
CA ASP A 36 7.11 -13.56 -0.40
C ASP A 36 6.72 -12.10 -0.67
N PHE A 37 7.15 -11.20 0.20
CA PHE A 37 6.88 -9.77 0.11
C PHE A 37 7.94 -9.02 -0.69
N SER A 38 9.02 -9.67 -1.13
CA SER A 38 10.19 -9.03 -1.75
C SER A 38 9.93 -8.38 -3.10
N PHE A 39 8.76 -8.59 -3.70
CA PHE A 39 8.37 -8.03 -5.00
C PHE A 39 7.56 -6.72 -4.87
N ALA A 40 7.34 -6.22 -3.66
CA ALA A 40 6.55 -5.01 -3.45
C ALA A 40 7.32 -3.75 -3.85
N GLY A 41 6.62 -2.81 -4.48
CA GLY A 41 7.15 -1.50 -4.85
C GLY A 41 7.73 -1.43 -6.26
N TYR A 42 8.32 -0.27 -6.56
CA TYR A 42 8.88 0.11 -7.85
C TYR A 42 9.70 -1.01 -8.48
N HIS A 43 9.36 -1.34 -9.73
CA HIS A 43 10.05 -2.37 -10.52
C HIS A 43 10.22 -3.69 -9.77
N PHE A 44 9.14 -4.19 -9.17
CA PHE A 44 9.16 -5.42 -8.37
C PHE A 44 10.14 -5.34 -7.18
N GLY A 45 10.45 -4.15 -6.67
CA GLY A 45 11.45 -3.94 -5.63
C GLY A 45 12.91 -4.12 -6.07
N GLU A 46 13.17 -4.30 -7.36
CA GLU A 46 14.50 -4.62 -7.91
C GLU A 46 15.36 -3.38 -8.11
N ASP A 47 14.73 -2.25 -8.43
CA ASP A 47 15.41 -1.00 -8.74
C ASP A 47 15.20 0.05 -7.64
N PRO A 48 16.22 0.88 -7.34
CA PRO A 48 16.01 2.08 -6.54
C PRO A 48 15.12 3.08 -7.29
N LEU A 49 14.45 3.97 -6.55
CA LEU A 49 13.72 5.08 -7.17
C LEU A 49 14.68 5.97 -7.97
N PRO A 50 14.40 6.25 -9.25
CA PRO A 50 15.33 6.93 -10.12
C PRO A 50 15.51 8.41 -9.75
N ASP A 51 16.62 9.01 -10.18
CA ASP A 51 16.76 10.46 -10.24
C ASP A 51 16.70 10.88 -11.72
N ILE A 52 15.57 11.48 -12.10
CA ILE A 52 15.24 11.82 -13.48
C ILE A 52 15.70 13.25 -13.79
N ASP A 53 16.38 13.45 -14.92
CA ASP A 53 16.86 14.77 -15.35
C ASP A 53 15.71 15.78 -15.52
N ILE A 54 15.98 17.04 -15.14
CA ILE A 54 15.05 18.16 -15.32
C ILE A 54 15.01 18.54 -16.80
N THR A 55 13.81 18.54 -17.39
CA THR A 55 13.59 18.88 -18.80
C THR A 55 12.69 20.10 -19.00
N ALA A 56 11.98 20.52 -17.94
CA ALA A 56 11.09 21.68 -17.96
C ALA A 56 11.06 22.36 -16.58
N ASN A 57 10.64 23.61 -16.54
CA ASN A 57 10.41 24.37 -15.31
C ASN A 57 9.02 25.02 -15.38
N VAL A 58 8.19 24.88 -14.34
CA VAL A 58 6.83 25.46 -14.32
C VAL A 58 6.82 26.99 -14.50
N CYS A 59 7.88 27.68 -14.11
CA CYS A 59 8.00 29.13 -14.30
C CYS A 59 8.13 29.53 -15.76
N ASP A 60 8.66 28.66 -16.63
CA ASP A 60 8.72 28.92 -18.08
C ASP A 60 7.33 28.88 -18.72
N PHE A 61 6.34 28.31 -18.01
CA PHE A 61 4.93 28.27 -18.40
C PHE A 61 4.09 29.34 -17.67
N GLY A 62 4.74 30.26 -16.95
CA GLY A 62 4.09 31.40 -16.30
C GLY A 62 3.68 31.20 -14.84
N ALA A 63 4.13 30.12 -14.17
CA ALA A 63 3.94 29.99 -12.73
C ALA A 63 4.83 31.00 -11.99
N ILE A 64 4.26 31.76 -11.06
CA ILE A 64 4.98 32.75 -10.27
C ILE A 64 4.69 32.44 -8.80
N PRO A 65 5.65 31.88 -8.04
CA PRO A 65 5.41 31.59 -6.65
C PRO A 65 5.17 32.86 -5.83
N ASP A 66 4.38 32.72 -4.77
CA ASP A 66 4.18 33.73 -3.72
C ASP A 66 3.55 35.06 -4.22
N ASP A 67 2.85 35.07 -5.36
CA ASP A 67 2.20 36.26 -5.93
C ASP A 67 0.68 36.34 -5.68
N ASP A 68 0.14 35.40 -4.90
CA ASP A 68 -1.29 35.23 -4.59
C ASP A 68 -2.19 35.00 -5.83
N THR A 69 -1.62 34.63 -6.98
CA THR A 69 -2.33 34.30 -8.22
C THR A 69 -2.38 32.78 -8.44
N ASP A 70 -3.41 32.31 -9.17
CA ASP A 70 -3.58 30.89 -9.47
C ASP A 70 -2.58 30.39 -10.53
N ASP A 71 -1.69 29.48 -10.16
CA ASP A 71 -0.65 28.89 -11.01
C ASP A 71 -1.12 27.66 -11.78
N THR A 72 -2.35 27.20 -11.54
CA THR A 72 -2.89 25.93 -12.08
C THR A 72 -2.65 25.77 -13.57
N GLN A 73 -2.87 26.83 -14.36
CA GLN A 73 -2.75 26.74 -15.82
C GLN A 73 -1.30 26.50 -16.26
N ALA A 74 -0.32 27.16 -15.63
CA ALA A 74 1.09 26.96 -15.91
C ALA A 74 1.53 25.51 -15.63
N PHE A 75 1.04 24.92 -14.54
CA PHE A 75 1.30 23.50 -14.24
C PHE A 75 0.67 22.56 -15.27
N LYS A 76 -0.57 22.82 -15.68
CA LYS A 76 -1.24 22.03 -16.73
C LYS A 76 -0.49 22.12 -18.05
N ASP A 77 -0.04 23.31 -18.43
CA ASP A 77 0.70 23.54 -19.68
C ASP A 77 2.09 22.87 -19.65
N ALA A 78 2.77 22.92 -18.50
CA ALA A 78 4.04 22.21 -18.28
C ALA A 78 3.85 20.70 -18.41
N ILE A 79 2.82 20.12 -17.78
CA ILE A 79 2.50 18.68 -17.88
C ILE A 79 2.14 18.31 -19.32
N ALA A 80 1.31 19.12 -19.98
CA ALA A 80 0.90 18.85 -21.36
C ALA A 80 2.07 18.85 -22.34
N THR A 81 2.98 19.81 -22.20
CA THR A 81 4.10 20.06 -23.14
C THR A 81 5.32 19.17 -22.90
N THR A 82 5.56 18.74 -21.65
CA THR A 82 6.73 17.91 -21.33
C THR A 82 6.48 16.46 -21.74
N ASP A 83 7.26 15.90 -22.65
CA ASP A 83 7.07 14.51 -23.12
C ASP A 83 7.67 13.47 -22.16
N HIS A 84 8.81 13.79 -21.56
CA HIS A 84 9.51 12.95 -20.60
C HIS A 84 10.41 13.82 -19.70
N GLY A 85 10.73 13.30 -18.52
CA GLY A 85 11.66 13.93 -17.59
C GLY A 85 10.98 14.60 -16.40
N ALA A 86 11.78 15.30 -15.61
CA ALA A 86 11.31 16.05 -14.46
C ALA A 86 10.94 17.49 -14.83
N ILE A 87 9.74 17.88 -14.40
CA ILE A 87 9.27 19.27 -14.39
C ILE A 87 9.66 19.84 -13.03
N LEU A 88 10.62 20.77 -13.04
CA LEU A 88 11.06 21.48 -11.86
C LEU A 88 9.98 22.43 -11.38
N ILE A 89 9.75 22.41 -10.08
CA ILE A 89 8.91 23.34 -9.32
C ILE A 89 9.85 24.06 -8.35
N PRO A 90 10.35 25.27 -8.70
CA PRO A 90 11.24 26.04 -7.83
C PRO A 90 10.65 26.27 -6.44
N ALA A 91 11.49 26.60 -5.46
CA ALA A 91 11.02 26.97 -4.12
C ALA A 91 10.04 28.15 -4.19
N GLY A 92 9.01 28.10 -3.36
CA GLY A 92 7.91 29.05 -3.33
C GLY A 92 6.56 28.36 -3.10
N ARG A 93 5.52 29.17 -2.88
CA ARG A 93 4.14 28.69 -2.71
C ARG A 93 3.35 28.96 -3.99
N TYR A 94 2.74 27.92 -4.52
CA TYR A 94 1.97 27.98 -5.77
C TYR A 94 0.50 27.70 -5.48
N ILE A 95 -0.41 28.57 -5.92
CA ILE A 95 -1.84 28.35 -5.72
C ILE A 95 -2.33 27.38 -6.79
N ILE A 96 -2.93 26.28 -6.36
CA ILE A 96 -3.55 25.28 -7.24
C ILE A 96 -5.04 25.22 -6.94
N SER A 97 -5.86 25.61 -7.92
CA SER A 97 -7.31 25.72 -7.80
C SER A 97 -8.10 24.75 -8.71
N ASP A 98 -7.41 23.87 -9.44
CA ASP A 98 -7.98 22.73 -10.17
C ASP A 98 -7.07 21.49 -10.09
N ILE A 99 -7.57 20.34 -10.49
CA ILE A 99 -6.84 19.08 -10.54
C ILE A 99 -5.76 19.13 -11.63
N LEU A 100 -4.55 18.70 -11.27
CA LEU A 100 -3.43 18.44 -12.17
C LEU A 100 -3.47 16.96 -12.58
N TRP A 101 -4.02 16.70 -13.77
CA TRP A 101 -4.12 15.35 -14.33
C TRP A 101 -2.80 14.93 -14.99
N ILE A 102 -2.34 13.72 -14.67
CA ILE A 102 -1.21 13.06 -15.34
C ILE A 102 -1.71 11.74 -15.92
N GLU A 103 -1.97 11.74 -17.23
CA GLU A 103 -2.55 10.60 -17.97
C GLU A 103 -1.59 10.03 -19.01
N LYS A 104 -0.29 10.34 -18.87
CA LYS A 104 0.81 9.87 -19.73
C LYS A 104 2.02 9.42 -18.87
N PRO A 105 2.87 8.51 -19.38
CA PRO A 105 4.01 7.99 -18.62
C PRO A 105 5.20 8.96 -18.59
N ASN A 106 6.23 8.63 -17.81
CA ASN A 106 7.57 9.26 -17.83
C ASN A 106 7.62 10.73 -17.38
N ILE A 107 6.69 11.17 -16.54
CA ILE A 107 6.63 12.54 -16.03
C ILE A 107 6.91 12.57 -14.53
N VAL A 108 7.83 13.43 -14.12
CA VAL A 108 8.10 13.68 -12.70
C VAL A 108 7.76 15.12 -12.36
N LEU A 109 6.95 15.34 -11.33
CA LEU A 109 6.79 16.66 -10.70
C LEU A 109 7.75 16.75 -9.53
N ARG A 110 8.76 17.62 -9.64
CA ARG A 110 9.89 17.70 -8.70
C ARG A 110 10.03 19.08 -8.09
N GLY A 111 9.79 19.19 -6.80
CA GLY A 111 10.11 20.39 -6.03
C GLY A 111 11.59 20.48 -5.62
N GLN A 112 11.98 21.58 -5.00
CA GLN A 112 13.31 21.78 -4.40
C GLN A 112 13.38 21.35 -2.92
N GLY A 113 12.31 20.70 -2.42
CA GLY A 113 12.20 20.16 -1.08
C GLY A 113 10.78 20.31 -0.53
N ALA A 114 10.33 19.33 0.25
CA ALA A 114 8.95 19.24 0.75
C ALA A 114 8.49 20.42 1.62
N ALA A 115 9.42 21.21 2.16
CA ALA A 115 9.15 22.41 2.93
C ALA A 115 9.45 23.72 2.16
N LYS A 116 9.87 23.62 0.89
CA LYS A 116 10.31 24.74 0.07
C LYS A 116 9.36 24.98 -1.11
N SER A 117 9.00 23.93 -1.83
CA SER A 117 8.06 24.00 -2.97
C SER A 117 6.70 23.50 -2.50
N ILE A 118 5.75 24.41 -2.30
CA ILE A 118 4.47 24.12 -1.66
C ILE A 118 3.32 24.36 -2.66
N LEU A 119 2.49 23.34 -2.87
CA LEU A 119 1.21 23.48 -3.58
C LEU A 119 0.12 23.83 -2.56
N VAL A 120 -0.45 25.02 -2.70
CA VAL A 120 -1.51 25.56 -1.83
C VAL A 120 -2.85 25.31 -2.51
N CYS A 121 -3.56 24.28 -2.05
CA CYS A 121 -4.84 23.86 -2.61
C CYS A 121 -5.99 24.57 -1.89
N THR A 122 -6.48 25.67 -2.44
CA THR A 122 -7.43 26.58 -1.73
C THR A 122 -8.89 26.14 -1.81
N LYS A 123 -9.22 25.29 -2.78
CA LYS A 123 -10.55 24.72 -3.00
C LYS A 123 -10.61 23.25 -2.55
N SER A 124 -11.82 22.73 -2.36
CA SER A 124 -12.02 21.27 -2.25
C SER A 124 -12.20 20.65 -3.63
N LEU A 125 -11.92 19.36 -3.79
CA LEU A 125 -12.19 18.67 -5.05
C LEU A 125 -13.69 18.72 -5.45
N GLU A 126 -14.61 18.78 -4.49
CA GLU A 126 -16.05 18.97 -4.76
C GLU A 126 -16.34 20.35 -5.36
N ASP A 127 -15.65 21.41 -4.90
CA ASP A 127 -15.77 22.76 -5.49
C ASP A 127 -15.24 22.81 -6.93
N VAL A 128 -14.18 22.05 -7.19
CA VAL A 128 -13.48 21.99 -8.48
C VAL A 128 -14.25 21.14 -9.49
N ARG A 129 -14.70 19.97 -9.08
CA ARG A 129 -15.39 18.98 -9.92
C ARG A 129 -16.40 18.21 -9.07
N PRO A 130 -17.66 18.64 -8.97
CA PRO A 130 -18.67 18.00 -8.13
C PRO A 130 -18.83 16.50 -8.40
N ASN A 131 -18.87 15.71 -7.33
CA ASN A 131 -18.94 14.26 -7.36
C ASN A 131 -19.68 13.72 -6.11
N MET A 132 -20.88 14.24 -5.83
CA MET A 132 -21.70 13.74 -4.74
C MET A 132 -22.09 12.27 -4.93
N SER A 133 -22.07 11.53 -3.82
CA SER A 133 -22.38 10.11 -3.72
C SER A 133 -23.11 9.83 -2.39
N ALA A 134 -23.16 8.57 -1.99
CA ALA A 134 -23.69 8.15 -0.71
C ALA A 134 -22.88 7.00 -0.13
N THR A 135 -22.83 6.92 1.20
CA THR A 135 -22.27 5.76 1.89
C THR A 135 -23.10 4.50 1.59
N THR A 136 -22.59 3.32 2.00
CA THR A 136 -23.36 2.07 1.90
C THR A 136 -24.66 2.07 2.70
N SER A 137 -24.84 3.00 3.63
CA SER A 137 -26.08 3.20 4.39
C SER A 137 -26.99 4.28 3.78
N GLY A 138 -26.63 4.83 2.62
CA GLY A 138 -27.39 5.88 1.94
C GLY A 138 -27.17 7.30 2.48
N ARG A 139 -26.20 7.53 3.39
CA ARG A 139 -25.89 8.87 3.88
C ARG A 139 -25.21 9.67 2.75
N PRO A 140 -25.73 10.84 2.32
CA PRO A 140 -25.08 11.67 1.32
C PRO A 140 -23.67 12.07 1.77
N THR A 141 -22.73 12.04 0.83
CA THR A 141 -21.31 12.39 1.06
C THR A 141 -20.63 12.66 -0.27
N SER A 142 -19.47 13.32 -0.29
CA SER A 142 -18.69 13.46 -1.53
C SER A 142 -18.01 12.13 -1.88
N GLY A 143 -17.95 11.79 -3.17
CA GLY A 143 -17.13 10.69 -3.68
C GLY A 143 -15.63 10.90 -3.43
N TYR A 144 -15.19 12.12 -3.13
CA TYR A 144 -13.83 12.41 -2.70
C TYR A 144 -13.54 11.99 -1.25
N SER A 145 -14.53 11.47 -0.52
CA SER A 145 -14.28 10.82 0.78
C SER A 145 -13.42 9.55 0.65
N TRP A 146 -13.27 8.99 -0.56
CA TRP A 146 -12.51 7.76 -0.81
C TRP A 146 -11.84 7.74 -2.20
N SER A 147 -11.66 8.90 -2.83
CA SER A 147 -11.04 8.99 -4.16
C SER A 147 -10.44 10.37 -4.44
N GLY A 148 -9.67 10.44 -5.53
CA GLY A 148 -9.18 11.71 -6.11
C GLY A 148 -8.07 12.39 -5.33
N GLY A 149 -7.35 13.26 -6.01
CA GLY A 149 -6.28 14.08 -5.47
C GLY A 149 -6.09 15.32 -6.34
N PHE A 150 -5.52 16.38 -5.78
CA PHE A 150 -5.15 17.57 -6.56
C PHE A 150 -4.03 17.27 -7.57
N ILE A 151 -3.14 16.33 -7.27
CA ILE A 151 -2.36 15.63 -8.30
C ILE A 151 -3.01 14.28 -8.54
N TRP A 152 -3.43 14.03 -9.78
CA TRP A 152 -4.16 12.83 -10.14
C TRP A 152 -3.51 12.10 -11.31
N VAL A 153 -2.75 11.05 -10.99
CA VAL A 153 -2.17 10.12 -11.96
C VAL A 153 -3.20 9.04 -12.29
N LYS A 154 -3.52 8.87 -13.57
CA LYS A 154 -4.59 7.94 -13.98
C LYS A 154 -4.22 7.18 -15.24
N GLY A 155 -4.14 5.85 -15.11
CA GLY A 155 -3.81 4.95 -16.19
C GLY A 155 -4.86 3.87 -16.46
N ASN A 156 -4.43 2.86 -17.21
CA ASN A 156 -5.12 1.61 -17.45
C ASN A 156 -4.08 0.51 -17.70
N TYR A 157 -4.17 -0.63 -17.01
CA TYR A 157 -3.23 -1.74 -17.17
C TYR A 157 -3.32 -2.48 -18.52
N ARG A 158 -4.37 -2.27 -19.32
CA ARG A 158 -4.65 -2.96 -20.59
C ARG A 158 -4.39 -4.47 -20.54
N MET A 159 -5.02 -5.14 -19.58
CA MET A 159 -4.93 -6.60 -19.43
C MET A 159 -5.90 -7.28 -20.38
N THR A 160 -5.43 -7.81 -21.51
CA THR A 160 -6.21 -8.59 -22.49
C THR A 160 -5.92 -10.09 -22.32
N PRO A 161 -6.91 -11.00 -22.49
CA PRO A 161 -6.67 -12.44 -22.43
C PRO A 161 -5.59 -12.88 -23.43
N VAL A 162 -4.73 -13.79 -23.01
CA VAL A 162 -3.71 -14.43 -23.85
C VAL A 162 -4.03 -15.91 -24.00
N THR A 163 -4.07 -16.65 -22.90
CA THR A 163 -4.38 -18.09 -22.89
C THR A 163 -4.99 -18.51 -21.55
N PRO A 164 -5.90 -19.50 -21.54
CA PRO A 164 -6.27 -20.21 -20.32
C PRO A 164 -5.09 -20.97 -19.71
N ILE A 165 -5.10 -21.09 -18.38
CA ILE A 165 -4.26 -22.04 -17.63
C ILE A 165 -5.06 -23.33 -17.50
N THR A 166 -4.45 -24.47 -17.83
CA THR A 166 -5.12 -25.78 -17.93
C THR A 166 -4.75 -26.72 -16.79
N SER A 167 -3.68 -26.43 -16.04
CA SER A 167 -3.27 -27.21 -14.88
C SER A 167 -3.90 -26.70 -13.59
N GLU A 168 -4.12 -27.62 -12.64
CA GLU A 168 -4.18 -27.28 -11.22
C GLU A 168 -2.78 -26.97 -10.68
N SER A 169 -2.68 -26.08 -9.71
CA SER A 169 -1.43 -25.75 -9.03
C SER A 169 -1.68 -25.33 -7.61
N THR A 170 -0.69 -25.47 -6.76
CA THR A 170 -0.76 -25.08 -5.35
C THR A 170 -0.02 -23.76 -5.13
N ARG A 171 -0.45 -23.03 -4.11
CA ARG A 171 0.29 -21.84 -3.66
C ARG A 171 1.78 -22.16 -3.45
N GLY A 172 2.65 -21.31 -3.97
CA GLY A 172 4.10 -21.48 -3.89
C GLY A 172 4.72 -22.17 -5.12
N ASP A 173 3.91 -22.81 -5.97
CA ASP A 173 4.38 -23.35 -7.24
C ASP A 173 4.82 -22.21 -8.19
N ARG A 174 5.68 -22.55 -9.14
CA ARG A 174 6.23 -21.61 -10.14
C ARG A 174 5.99 -22.04 -11.57
N THR A 175 5.36 -23.18 -11.79
CA THR A 175 5.09 -23.69 -13.14
C THR A 175 3.61 -24.00 -13.27
N VAL A 176 3.04 -23.55 -14.38
CA VAL A 176 1.65 -23.84 -14.75
C VAL A 176 1.63 -24.33 -16.20
N SER A 177 0.65 -25.15 -16.57
CA SER A 177 0.40 -25.52 -17.97
C SER A 177 -0.66 -24.61 -18.59
N VAL A 178 -0.46 -24.22 -19.84
CA VAL A 178 -1.38 -23.35 -20.58
C VAL A 178 -1.89 -24.02 -21.85
N ALA A 179 -3.05 -23.58 -22.34
CA ALA A 179 -3.62 -24.10 -23.57
C ALA A 179 -2.76 -23.80 -24.81
N ASP A 180 -2.15 -22.61 -24.86
CA ASP A 180 -1.33 -22.14 -25.97
C ASP A 180 -0.16 -21.28 -25.48
N THR A 181 0.99 -21.37 -26.13
CA THR A 181 2.20 -20.61 -25.84
C THR A 181 2.64 -19.68 -26.97
N GLU A 182 1.99 -19.71 -28.15
CA GLU A 182 2.41 -18.96 -29.34
C GLU A 182 2.41 -17.43 -29.14
N HIS A 183 1.54 -16.91 -28.28
CA HIS A 183 1.34 -15.47 -28.07
C HIS A 183 1.74 -14.97 -26.69
N ILE A 184 2.49 -15.77 -25.95
CA ILE A 184 2.92 -15.43 -24.60
C ILE A 184 4.25 -14.66 -24.67
N PRO A 185 4.32 -13.42 -24.14
CA PRO A 185 5.55 -12.66 -24.17
C PRO A 185 6.51 -13.14 -23.07
N LEU A 186 7.53 -13.90 -23.46
CA LEU A 186 8.61 -14.32 -22.55
C LEU A 186 9.36 -13.09 -21.99
N HIS A 187 9.71 -13.15 -20.71
CA HIS A 187 10.41 -12.09 -19.95
C HIS A 187 9.69 -10.75 -19.78
N GLN A 188 8.50 -10.57 -20.36
CA GLN A 188 7.67 -9.39 -20.11
C GLN A 188 6.68 -9.65 -18.96
N PRO A 189 6.23 -8.60 -18.25
CA PRO A 189 5.17 -8.74 -17.28
C PRO A 189 3.88 -9.27 -17.91
N ILE A 190 3.33 -10.31 -17.29
CA ILE A 190 1.98 -10.85 -17.55
C ILE A 190 1.16 -10.79 -16.27
N THR A 191 -0.15 -10.96 -16.39
CA THR A 191 -1.05 -11.09 -15.24
C THR A 191 -1.69 -12.47 -15.24
N ILE A 192 -1.54 -13.22 -14.17
CA ILE A 192 -2.41 -14.37 -13.86
C ILE A 192 -3.70 -13.81 -13.24
N THR A 193 -4.84 -14.13 -13.85
CA THR A 193 -6.16 -13.70 -13.38
C THR A 193 -6.98 -14.92 -13.01
N LEU A 194 -7.61 -14.88 -11.83
CA LEU A 194 -8.60 -15.87 -11.40
C LEU A 194 -9.95 -15.17 -11.24
N HIS A 195 -11.00 -15.80 -11.77
CA HIS A 195 -12.38 -15.38 -11.63
C HIS A 195 -13.11 -16.34 -10.71
N ASP A 196 -13.62 -15.84 -9.60
CA ASP A 196 -14.31 -16.67 -8.61
C ASP A 196 -15.52 -17.40 -9.20
N ASP A 197 -15.90 -18.51 -8.57
CA ASP A 197 -17.08 -19.27 -8.96
C ASP A 197 -18.36 -18.70 -8.33
N GLU A 198 -19.51 -19.28 -8.69
CA GLU A 198 -20.81 -18.84 -8.16
C GLU A 198 -20.97 -19.11 -6.65
N ASN A 199 -20.23 -20.11 -6.14
CA ASN A 199 -20.21 -20.50 -4.74
C ASN A 199 -19.22 -19.68 -3.89
N LYS A 200 -18.47 -18.77 -4.53
CA LYS A 200 -17.44 -17.92 -3.93
C LYS A 200 -16.32 -18.70 -3.25
N THR A 201 -15.92 -19.83 -3.86
CA THR A 201 -14.88 -20.70 -3.28
C THR A 201 -13.50 -20.06 -3.32
N LEU A 202 -13.22 -19.16 -4.29
CA LEU A 202 -11.99 -18.36 -4.29
C LEU A 202 -12.02 -17.33 -3.16
N LEU A 203 -13.14 -16.60 -2.97
CA LEU A 203 -13.28 -15.69 -1.84
C LEU A 203 -13.01 -16.42 -0.51
N ASN A 204 -13.58 -17.60 -0.33
CA ASN A 204 -13.35 -18.43 0.85
C ASN A 204 -11.88 -18.85 0.99
N HIS A 205 -11.22 -19.23 -0.12
CA HIS A 205 -9.79 -19.56 -0.14
C HIS A 205 -8.91 -18.39 0.30
N LEU A 206 -9.22 -17.15 -0.12
CA LEU A 206 -8.49 -15.94 0.29
C LEU A 206 -8.61 -15.60 1.78
N TYR A 207 -9.55 -16.23 2.49
CA TYR A 207 -9.69 -16.17 3.95
C TYR A 207 -9.26 -17.48 4.64
N THR A 208 -8.60 -18.39 3.93
CA THR A 208 -8.24 -19.74 4.44
C THR A 208 -9.44 -20.47 5.06
N GLY A 209 -10.60 -20.38 4.43
CA GLY A 209 -11.82 -21.05 4.88
C GLY A 209 -12.63 -20.30 5.95
N ASP A 210 -12.19 -19.12 6.38
CA ASP A 210 -12.83 -18.36 7.46
C ASP A 210 -13.16 -16.90 7.06
N PRO A 211 -14.09 -16.71 6.10
CA PRO A 211 -14.42 -15.41 5.56
C PRO A 211 -15.32 -14.58 6.47
N GLY A 212 -15.93 -15.17 7.51
CA GLY A 212 -17.01 -14.54 8.27
C GLY A 212 -18.27 -14.28 7.44
N ASP A 213 -19.06 -13.27 7.81
CA ASP A 213 -20.30 -12.93 7.10
C ASP A 213 -20.01 -12.21 5.77
N THR A 214 -20.27 -12.87 4.65
CA THR A 214 -20.06 -12.35 3.28
C THR A 214 -21.36 -12.13 2.50
N ARG A 215 -22.52 -12.07 3.15
CA ARG A 215 -23.83 -11.98 2.47
C ARG A 215 -23.98 -10.77 1.54
N LYS A 216 -23.24 -9.68 1.77
CA LYS A 216 -23.23 -8.49 0.89
C LYS A 216 -22.15 -8.53 -0.20
N VAL A 217 -21.33 -9.57 -0.25
CA VAL A 217 -20.50 -9.87 -1.43
C VAL A 217 -21.39 -10.60 -2.44
N THR A 218 -22.15 -9.84 -3.22
CA THR A 218 -23.21 -10.37 -4.10
C THR A 218 -22.71 -10.82 -5.47
N LYS A 219 -21.47 -10.49 -5.84
CA LYS A 219 -20.84 -10.86 -7.11
C LYS A 219 -19.56 -11.64 -6.86
N PRO A 220 -19.23 -12.64 -7.70
CA PRO A 220 -17.92 -13.30 -7.69
C PRO A 220 -16.79 -12.27 -7.78
N ILE A 221 -15.69 -12.52 -7.07
CA ILE A 221 -14.51 -11.65 -7.09
C ILE A 221 -13.58 -11.98 -8.26
N THR A 222 -12.59 -11.13 -8.47
CA THR A 222 -11.49 -11.38 -9.41
C THR A 222 -10.21 -10.94 -8.74
N VAL A 223 -9.19 -11.79 -8.79
CA VAL A 223 -7.85 -11.49 -8.27
C VAL A 223 -6.85 -11.48 -9.42
N ARG A 224 -5.78 -10.71 -9.24
CA ARG A 224 -4.76 -10.47 -10.25
C ARG A 224 -3.39 -10.59 -9.61
N PHE A 225 -2.50 -11.30 -10.28
CA PHE A 225 -1.14 -11.52 -9.86
C PHE A 225 -0.19 -11.24 -11.01
N VAL A 226 0.61 -10.19 -10.89
CA VAL A 226 1.55 -9.78 -11.94
C VAL A 226 2.91 -10.44 -11.71
N THR A 227 3.47 -11.01 -12.77
CA THR A 227 4.74 -11.76 -12.76
C THR A 227 5.33 -11.78 -14.17
N ARG A 228 6.63 -12.04 -14.31
CA ARG A 228 7.30 -12.32 -15.58
C ARG A 228 7.48 -13.81 -15.80
N LEU A 229 7.43 -14.24 -17.06
CA LEU A 229 7.74 -15.61 -17.45
C LEU A 229 9.24 -15.77 -17.68
N THR A 230 9.80 -16.83 -17.13
CA THR A 230 11.24 -17.13 -17.18
C THR A 230 11.57 -18.29 -18.11
N LEU A 231 10.61 -19.20 -18.35
CA LEU A 231 10.78 -20.34 -19.24
C LEU A 231 9.44 -20.71 -19.89
N ILE A 232 9.51 -21.15 -21.15
CA ILE A 232 8.43 -21.86 -21.85
C ILE A 232 9.03 -23.20 -22.33
N ASP A 233 8.40 -24.30 -21.93
CA ASP A 233 8.77 -25.66 -22.35
C ASP A 233 7.50 -26.45 -22.72
N GLY A 234 7.27 -26.61 -24.03
CA GLY A 234 6.01 -27.12 -24.55
C GLY A 234 4.83 -26.24 -24.12
N HIS A 235 3.92 -26.82 -23.33
CA HIS A 235 2.78 -26.13 -22.71
C HIS A 235 3.06 -25.64 -21.28
N GLY A 236 4.20 -26.01 -20.70
CA GLY A 236 4.61 -25.56 -19.38
C GLY A 236 5.22 -24.17 -19.45
N VAL A 237 4.77 -23.27 -18.57
CA VAL A 237 5.37 -21.94 -18.41
C VAL A 237 5.81 -21.76 -16.96
N THR A 238 7.04 -21.29 -16.77
CA THR A 238 7.60 -20.97 -15.46
C THR A 238 7.54 -19.46 -15.22
N ILE A 239 7.06 -19.08 -14.04
CA ILE A 239 6.97 -17.69 -13.57
C ILE A 239 8.08 -17.37 -12.56
N GLU A 240 8.52 -16.12 -12.54
CA GLU A 240 9.65 -15.67 -11.71
C GLU A 240 9.38 -15.72 -10.21
N ARG A 241 8.11 -15.60 -9.81
CA ARG A 241 7.70 -15.51 -8.41
C ARG A 241 6.65 -16.55 -8.08
N PRO A 242 6.69 -17.12 -6.86
CA PRO A 242 5.76 -18.18 -6.48
C PRO A 242 4.31 -17.73 -6.56
N LEU A 243 3.40 -18.63 -6.97
CA LEU A 243 1.97 -18.37 -6.99
C LEU A 243 1.47 -17.95 -5.60
N ARG A 244 0.65 -16.90 -5.58
CA ARG A 244 0.01 -16.37 -4.37
C ARG A 244 -1.14 -17.22 -3.84
N TRP A 245 -1.76 -18.00 -4.72
CA TRP A 245 -2.94 -18.81 -4.46
C TRP A 245 -2.82 -20.15 -5.16
N ASP A 246 -3.70 -21.08 -4.79
CA ASP A 246 -3.94 -22.24 -5.64
C ASP A 246 -4.51 -21.79 -7.00
N ILE A 247 -4.37 -22.64 -8.00
CA ILE A 247 -5.04 -22.53 -9.28
C ILE A 247 -5.97 -23.74 -9.41
N ARG A 248 -7.25 -23.46 -9.63
CA ARG A 248 -8.30 -24.47 -9.78
C ARG A 248 -9.18 -24.17 -10.99
N PRO A 249 -9.62 -25.17 -11.77
CA PRO A 249 -10.40 -24.94 -12.99
C PRO A 249 -11.69 -24.15 -12.78
N GLU A 250 -12.37 -24.33 -11.65
CA GLU A 250 -13.60 -23.59 -11.30
C GLU A 250 -13.37 -22.09 -11.18
N TRP A 251 -12.12 -21.65 -10.96
CA TRP A 251 -11.74 -20.24 -10.88
C TRP A 251 -11.31 -19.64 -12.24
N LYS A 252 -11.57 -20.37 -13.34
CA LYS A 252 -11.34 -19.93 -14.74
C LYS A 252 -9.99 -19.21 -14.91
N PRO A 253 -8.87 -19.87 -14.57
CA PRO A 253 -7.56 -19.24 -14.53
C PRO A 253 -7.06 -18.92 -15.94
N GLU A 254 -6.50 -17.73 -16.11
CA GLU A 254 -5.95 -17.30 -17.40
C GLU A 254 -4.74 -16.38 -17.25
N ILE A 255 -3.88 -16.39 -18.27
CA ILE A 255 -2.83 -15.41 -18.48
C ILE A 255 -3.41 -14.26 -19.32
N ARG A 256 -3.15 -13.03 -18.87
CA ARG A 256 -3.46 -11.79 -19.56
C ARG A 256 -2.19 -10.96 -19.73
N THR A 257 -2.20 -10.02 -20.68
CA THR A 257 -1.13 -9.02 -20.81
C THR A 257 -1.07 -8.10 -19.58
N PHE A 258 0.05 -7.40 -19.39
CA PHE A 258 0.17 -6.30 -18.44
C PHE A 258 0.87 -5.11 -19.12
N ASN A 259 0.08 -4.21 -19.72
CA ASN A 259 0.54 -3.13 -20.58
C ASN A 259 0.02 -1.77 -20.07
N PRO A 260 0.49 -1.29 -18.90
CA PRO A 260 0.03 -0.03 -18.31
C PRO A 260 0.23 1.16 -19.27
N THR A 261 -0.82 1.98 -19.41
CA THR A 261 -0.74 3.22 -20.22
C THR A 261 -0.01 4.36 -19.52
N VAL A 262 0.08 4.29 -18.19
CA VAL A 262 0.78 5.27 -17.36
C VAL A 262 1.68 4.51 -16.40
N SER A 263 2.96 4.82 -16.49
CA SER A 263 4.02 4.33 -15.64
C SER A 263 5.15 5.35 -15.55
N GLU A 264 6.12 5.12 -14.67
CA GLU A 264 7.27 6.03 -14.50
C GLU A 264 6.85 7.46 -14.16
N VAL A 265 5.81 7.61 -13.32
CA VAL A 265 5.35 8.93 -12.84
C VAL A 265 5.82 9.16 -11.41
N GLY A 266 6.53 10.26 -11.21
CA GLY A 266 7.07 10.66 -9.90
C GLY A 266 6.42 11.92 -9.36
N ILE A 267 6.15 11.95 -8.06
CA ILE A 267 5.74 13.16 -7.33
C ILE A 267 6.69 13.31 -6.16
N GLU A 268 7.59 14.29 -6.21
CA GLU A 268 8.70 14.31 -5.27
C GLU A 268 9.16 15.69 -4.83
N HIS A 269 9.62 15.75 -3.58
CA HIS A 269 10.22 16.94 -2.98
C HIS A 269 9.24 18.11 -2.91
N LEU A 270 7.97 17.81 -2.62
CA LEU A 270 6.84 18.76 -2.62
C LEU A 270 6.09 18.77 -1.29
N GLY A 271 5.61 19.95 -0.91
CA GLY A 271 4.65 20.13 0.16
C GLY A 271 3.25 20.40 -0.38
N PHE A 272 2.24 19.96 0.36
CA PHE A 272 0.83 20.28 0.12
C PHE A 272 0.27 21.02 1.33
N GLU A 273 -0.47 22.08 1.08
CA GLU A 273 -1.17 22.83 2.12
C GLU A 273 -2.65 22.98 1.76
N PHE A 274 -3.49 22.51 2.68
CA PHE A 274 -4.94 22.73 2.63
C PHE A 274 -5.37 23.72 3.73
N PRO A 275 -6.49 24.44 3.55
CA PRO A 275 -7.01 25.37 4.55
C PRO A 275 -7.18 24.72 5.92
N ASN A 276 -6.64 25.34 6.96
CA ASN A 276 -6.85 24.88 8.33
C ASN A 276 -8.29 25.15 8.77
N ARG A 277 -9.14 24.13 8.64
CA ARG A 277 -10.55 24.16 9.06
C ARG A 277 -10.81 23.00 10.03
N PRO A 278 -11.67 23.17 11.05
CA PRO A 278 -12.07 22.08 11.92
C PRO A 278 -12.51 20.85 11.12
N TYR A 279 -12.07 19.66 11.53
CA TYR A 279 -12.53 18.42 10.91
C TYR A 279 -13.97 18.15 11.35
N LYS A 280 -14.88 17.97 10.38
CA LYS A 280 -16.32 17.81 10.62
C LYS A 280 -16.72 16.34 10.87
N GLY A 281 -15.76 15.42 10.80
CA GLY A 281 -15.93 14.00 11.11
C GLY A 281 -16.27 13.13 9.90
N HIS A 282 -16.33 11.83 10.16
CA HIS A 282 -16.43 10.79 9.13
C HIS A 282 -17.56 11.04 8.10
N PHE A 283 -17.21 10.92 6.81
CA PHE A 283 -18.07 11.11 5.63
C PHE A 283 -18.56 12.54 5.40
N THR A 284 -17.82 13.53 5.90
CA THR A 284 -18.12 14.96 5.67
C THR A 284 -17.08 15.67 4.81
N GLU A 285 -16.15 14.89 4.25
CA GLU A 285 -15.05 15.38 3.45
C GLU A 285 -15.54 15.82 2.07
N PHE A 286 -15.06 16.97 1.60
CA PHE A 286 -15.31 17.47 0.24
C PHE A 286 -14.07 17.33 -0.67
N GLY A 287 -13.01 16.71 -0.15
CA GLY A 287 -11.83 16.34 -0.94
C GLY A 287 -10.71 17.36 -0.84
N ALA A 288 -10.25 17.66 0.36
CA ALA A 288 -8.89 18.17 0.56
C ALA A 288 -7.88 17.01 0.44
N ASN A 289 -7.76 16.42 -0.76
CA ASN A 289 -6.97 15.21 -1.00
C ASN A 289 -5.71 15.52 -1.82
N ALA A 290 -4.53 15.10 -1.37
CA ALA A 290 -3.29 15.53 -2.01
C ALA A 290 -3.01 14.79 -3.33
N ILE A 291 -2.88 13.46 -3.27
CA ILE A 291 -2.38 12.65 -4.39
C ILE A 291 -3.30 11.45 -4.61
N ALA A 292 -3.64 11.20 -5.87
CA ALA A 292 -4.25 9.95 -6.30
C ALA A 292 -3.45 9.33 -7.44
N ILE A 293 -3.13 8.05 -7.32
CA ILE A 293 -2.51 7.23 -8.37
C ILE A 293 -3.43 6.03 -8.61
N ASN A 294 -4.13 6.03 -9.74
CA ASN A 294 -5.10 5.00 -10.10
C ASN A 294 -4.68 4.27 -11.36
N ASN A 295 -4.69 2.93 -11.31
CA ASN A 295 -4.49 2.07 -12.48
C ASN A 295 -3.19 2.38 -13.26
N ALA A 296 -2.16 2.86 -12.56
CA ALA A 296 -0.83 3.12 -13.08
C ALA A 296 0.15 2.14 -12.43
N ALA A 297 1.28 1.91 -13.10
CA ALA A 297 2.32 1.00 -12.61
C ALA A 297 3.63 1.75 -12.36
N ASN A 298 4.52 1.25 -11.50
CA ASN A 298 5.89 1.78 -11.36
C ASN A 298 5.94 3.30 -11.13
N CYS A 299 5.01 3.84 -10.33
CA CYS A 299 4.99 5.25 -9.97
C CYS A 299 5.53 5.45 -8.57
N TRP A 300 5.92 6.67 -8.21
CA TRP A 300 6.43 6.95 -6.87
C TRP A 300 6.01 8.29 -6.29
N VAL A 301 5.98 8.34 -4.96
CA VAL A 301 5.86 9.55 -4.16
C VAL A 301 7.07 9.60 -3.23
N ARG A 302 7.94 10.61 -3.36
CA ARG A 302 9.22 10.66 -2.63
C ARG A 302 9.45 11.99 -1.92
N ASN A 303 9.68 11.95 -0.60
CA ASN A 303 9.94 13.14 0.22
C ASN A 303 8.82 14.18 0.02
N VAL A 304 7.63 13.84 0.49
CA VAL A 304 6.42 14.67 0.39
C VAL A 304 5.87 14.96 1.77
N ARG A 305 5.43 16.20 1.99
CA ARG A 305 4.77 16.65 3.21
C ARG A 305 3.35 17.10 2.90
N ILE A 306 2.36 16.66 3.67
CA ILE A 306 0.95 17.00 3.48
C ILE A 306 0.39 17.60 4.77
N ASN A 307 -0.17 18.82 4.68
CA ASN A 307 -0.71 19.55 5.82
C ASN A 307 -2.23 19.75 5.69
N ASN A 308 -2.97 19.40 6.75
CA ASN A 308 -4.42 19.67 6.92
C ASN A 308 -5.33 18.99 5.89
N CYS A 309 -4.92 17.87 5.29
CA CYS A 309 -5.73 17.16 4.31
C CYS A 309 -6.96 16.48 4.93
N ASP A 310 -7.99 16.26 4.12
CA ASP A 310 -9.04 15.26 4.39
C ASP A 310 -8.48 13.86 4.14
N SER A 311 -7.74 13.66 3.04
CA SER A 311 -7.01 12.42 2.77
C SER A 311 -5.61 12.66 2.19
N GLY A 312 -4.64 11.81 2.54
CA GLY A 312 -3.25 11.95 2.08
C GLY A 312 -3.05 11.42 0.66
N VAL A 313 -2.86 10.12 0.52
CA VAL A 313 -2.52 9.46 -0.75
C VAL A 313 -3.44 8.28 -1.06
N PHE A 314 -4.14 8.32 -2.18
CA PHE A 314 -4.84 7.16 -2.74
C PHE A 314 -3.94 6.44 -3.75
N LEU A 315 -3.13 5.49 -3.28
CA LEU A 315 -2.21 4.69 -4.10
C LEU A 315 -2.87 3.38 -4.54
N THR A 316 -3.76 3.42 -5.52
CA THR A 316 -4.43 2.21 -6.06
C THR A 316 -3.78 1.71 -7.36
N GLY A 317 -2.50 2.04 -7.55
CA GLY A 317 -1.62 1.50 -8.59
C GLY A 317 -1.10 0.10 -8.25
N MET A 318 -0.16 -0.37 -9.09
CA MET A 318 0.64 -1.57 -8.85
C MET A 318 2.13 -1.25 -8.90
N PHE A 319 2.95 -1.92 -8.09
CA PHE A 319 4.41 -1.70 -8.06
C PHE A 319 4.80 -0.23 -7.87
N CYS A 320 4.03 0.52 -7.08
CA CYS A 320 4.33 1.90 -6.75
C CYS A 320 4.97 2.00 -5.38
N THR A 321 5.82 3.01 -5.18
CA THR A 321 6.52 3.24 -3.91
C THR A 321 6.22 4.62 -3.33
N ILE A 322 5.85 4.68 -2.06
CA ILE A 322 5.89 5.88 -1.24
C ILE A 322 7.15 5.78 -0.37
N ASP A 323 8.01 6.79 -0.42
CA ASP A 323 9.21 6.92 0.42
C ASP A 323 9.28 8.32 1.04
N ASN A 324 9.53 8.40 2.35
CA ASN A 324 9.64 9.66 3.08
C ASN A 324 8.37 10.53 3.01
N LEU A 325 7.24 9.98 3.47
CA LEU A 325 5.95 10.69 3.57
C LEU A 325 5.75 11.25 4.98
N VAL A 326 5.46 12.54 5.08
CA VAL A 326 5.06 13.19 6.34
C VAL A 326 3.64 13.75 6.20
N ILE A 327 2.76 13.37 7.12
CA ILE A 327 1.40 13.94 7.19
C ILE A 327 1.20 14.63 8.54
N GLU A 328 0.72 15.86 8.49
CA GLU A 328 0.56 16.74 9.64
C GLU A 328 -0.81 17.43 9.59
N SER A 329 -1.32 17.82 10.76
CA SER A 329 -2.58 18.57 10.80
C SER A 329 -2.65 19.45 12.04
N ALA A 330 -2.99 20.72 11.82
CA ALA A 330 -3.35 21.69 12.84
C ALA A 330 -4.88 21.86 12.96
N ARG A 331 -5.66 21.02 12.27
CA ARG A 331 -7.12 21.02 12.32
C ARG A 331 -7.58 20.62 13.72
N THR A 332 -8.60 21.29 14.22
CA THR A 332 -9.31 20.83 15.42
C THR A 332 -9.88 19.43 15.18
N PRO A 333 -9.47 18.41 15.96
CA PRO A 333 -9.88 17.03 15.74
C PRO A 333 -11.30 16.76 16.26
N ILE A 334 -11.90 15.67 15.77
CA ILE A 334 -13.08 15.04 16.37
C ILE A 334 -12.74 13.60 16.74
N GLY A 335 -12.98 13.22 18.00
CA GLY A 335 -12.60 11.90 18.51
C GLY A 335 -11.10 11.57 18.30
N GLY A 336 -10.23 12.58 18.38
CA GLY A 336 -8.79 12.43 18.15
C GLY A 336 -8.36 12.37 16.68
N THR A 337 -9.30 12.36 15.73
CA THR A 337 -9.01 12.30 14.28
C THR A 337 -9.09 13.67 13.61
N THR A 338 -8.26 13.91 12.59
CA THR A 338 -8.21 15.19 11.86
C THR A 338 -8.52 15.07 10.37
N GLY A 339 -8.78 13.86 9.89
CA GLY A 339 -9.14 13.55 8.50
C GLY A 339 -9.69 12.14 8.37
N HIS A 340 -9.96 11.72 7.13
CA HIS A 340 -10.58 10.45 6.81
C HIS A 340 -9.56 9.34 6.49
N HIS A 341 -8.82 9.42 5.38
CA HIS A 341 -7.82 8.42 4.98
C HIS A 341 -6.39 8.98 4.93
N GLY A 342 -5.44 8.41 5.66
CA GLY A 342 -4.03 8.76 5.52
C GLY A 342 -3.47 8.28 4.19
N VAL A 343 -3.36 6.96 4.02
CA VAL A 343 -2.94 6.30 2.78
C VAL A 343 -3.83 5.10 2.49
N ILE A 344 -4.29 4.95 1.25
CA ILE A 344 -4.91 3.71 0.75
C ILE A 344 -3.95 3.01 -0.21
N MET A 345 -3.76 1.70 -0.03
CA MET A 345 -2.85 0.87 -0.82
C MET A 345 -3.61 -0.04 -1.79
N GLY A 346 -3.10 -0.13 -3.03
CA GLY A 346 -3.49 -1.02 -4.12
C GLY A 346 -2.87 -2.41 -3.98
N THR A 347 -2.21 -2.95 -5.01
CA THR A 347 -1.58 -4.30 -4.96
C THR A 347 -0.09 -4.21 -5.22
N ASP A 348 0.72 -5.02 -4.52
CA ASP A 348 2.17 -5.09 -4.67
C ASP A 348 2.88 -3.71 -4.57
N ASN A 349 2.35 -2.80 -3.74
CA ASN A 349 2.95 -1.48 -3.50
C ASN A 349 3.80 -1.45 -2.22
N LEU A 350 4.76 -0.53 -2.18
CA LEU A 350 5.61 -0.27 -1.02
C LEU A 350 5.32 1.11 -0.42
N MET A 351 5.16 1.19 0.89
CA MET A 351 5.19 2.42 1.66
C MET A 351 6.30 2.30 2.71
N THR A 352 7.34 3.13 2.61
CA THR A 352 8.48 3.12 3.51
C THR A 352 8.83 4.51 4.02
N ASN A 353 9.47 4.59 5.18
CA ASN A 353 9.91 5.84 5.79
C ASN A 353 8.77 6.85 5.89
N PHE A 354 7.87 6.69 6.85
CA PHE A 354 6.73 7.60 6.99
C PHE A 354 6.56 8.09 8.43
N THR A 355 6.00 9.28 8.56
CA THR A 355 5.63 9.87 9.85
C THR A 355 4.24 10.48 9.79
N PHE A 356 3.34 9.96 10.60
CA PHE A 356 2.02 10.56 10.81
C PHE A 356 2.05 11.35 12.12
N ASN A 357 2.17 12.67 12.01
CA ASN A 357 2.07 13.61 13.14
C ASN A 357 0.61 13.97 13.45
N THR A 358 -0.32 13.14 12.99
CA THR A 358 -1.75 13.26 13.19
C THR A 358 -2.39 11.87 13.12
N HIS A 359 -3.70 11.79 13.30
CA HIS A 359 -4.45 10.53 13.26
C HIS A 359 -5.70 10.69 12.41
N PHE A 360 -5.94 9.72 11.53
CA PHE A 360 -7.09 9.68 10.63
C PHE A 360 -8.15 8.70 11.15
N ILE A 361 -9.37 8.76 10.60
CA ILE A 361 -10.35 7.69 10.80
C ILE A 361 -9.77 6.34 10.33
N HIS A 362 -8.99 6.38 9.25
CA HIS A 362 -8.30 5.27 8.62
C HIS A 362 -6.87 5.70 8.26
N ASP A 363 -5.85 5.35 9.07
CA ASP A 363 -4.48 5.83 8.80
C ASP A 363 -3.88 5.13 7.58
N ILE A 364 -3.81 3.79 7.61
CA ILE A 364 -3.21 3.00 6.53
C ILE A 364 -4.20 1.91 6.13
N THR A 365 -4.81 2.09 4.96
CA THR A 365 -5.88 1.24 4.45
C THR A 365 -5.40 0.22 3.43
N VAL A 366 -5.75 -1.03 3.64
CA VAL A 366 -5.81 -2.09 2.61
C VAL A 366 -7.26 -2.55 2.47
N SER A 367 -7.74 -2.79 1.25
CA SER A 367 -9.16 -3.03 1.00
C SER A 367 -9.37 -3.95 -0.19
N TYR A 368 -10.56 -4.54 -0.36
CA TYR A 368 -10.85 -5.43 -1.49
C TYR A 368 -9.78 -6.54 -1.61
N THR A 369 -9.53 -7.06 -2.81
CA THR A 369 -8.55 -8.13 -3.04
C THR A 369 -7.11 -7.63 -3.12
N HIS A 370 -6.81 -6.47 -2.51
CA HIS A 370 -5.47 -5.89 -2.48
C HIS A 370 -4.52 -6.74 -1.64
N ALA A 371 -3.37 -7.07 -2.22
CA ALA A 371 -2.44 -8.04 -1.66
C ALA A 371 -1.00 -7.71 -2.01
N GLY A 372 -0.06 -8.31 -1.28
CA GLY A 372 1.37 -8.15 -1.53
C GLY A 372 1.93 -6.78 -1.18
N ASN A 373 1.14 -5.91 -0.54
CA ASN A 373 1.65 -4.61 -0.14
C ASN A 373 2.59 -4.73 1.05
N VAL A 374 3.55 -3.81 1.12
CA VAL A 374 4.48 -3.67 2.23
C VAL A 374 4.38 -2.25 2.78
N VAL A 375 4.15 -2.15 4.08
CA VAL A 375 4.19 -0.90 4.84
C VAL A 375 5.27 -1.07 5.90
N LYS A 376 6.30 -0.21 5.89
CA LYS A 376 7.47 -0.44 6.75
C LYS A 376 8.23 0.81 7.17
N ASN A 377 9.05 0.66 8.20
CA ASN A 377 10.01 1.68 8.66
C ASN A 377 9.32 3.03 8.91
N GLY A 378 8.19 3.03 9.61
CA GLY A 378 7.41 4.24 9.84
C GLY A 378 6.94 4.38 11.27
N ARG A 379 6.34 5.53 11.55
CA ARG A 379 5.78 5.84 12.85
C ARG A 379 4.55 6.73 12.77
N GLY A 380 3.74 6.72 13.81
CA GLY A 380 2.69 7.71 13.99
C GLY A 380 2.30 7.88 15.46
N THR A 381 1.39 8.80 15.71
CA THR A 381 0.94 9.11 17.08
C THR A 381 0.03 8.04 17.66
N ASN A 382 -0.82 7.41 16.82
CA ASN A 382 -1.73 6.34 17.20
C ASN A 382 -2.23 5.55 15.97
N LEU A 383 -1.32 4.97 15.19
CA LEU A 383 -1.65 4.39 13.88
C LEU A 383 -2.69 3.27 13.96
N SER A 384 -3.58 3.28 12.98
CA SER A 384 -4.52 2.20 12.68
C SER A 384 -4.13 1.47 11.39
N PHE A 385 -4.13 0.14 11.43
CA PHE A 385 -3.99 -0.72 10.25
C PHE A 385 -5.38 -1.09 9.74
N ASP A 386 -5.96 -0.21 8.93
CA ASP A 386 -7.32 -0.32 8.44
C ASP A 386 -7.46 -1.40 7.35
N HIS A 387 -7.95 -2.56 7.74
CA HIS A 387 -8.27 -3.65 6.82
C HIS A 387 -9.75 -3.55 6.43
N HIS A 388 -10.03 -2.88 5.31
CA HIS A 388 -11.36 -2.41 4.94
C HIS A 388 -12.21 -3.47 4.22
N LYS A 389 -12.07 -4.75 4.65
CA LYS A 389 -12.82 -5.96 4.23
C LYS A 389 -12.62 -6.39 2.78
N LYS A 390 -13.36 -7.43 2.39
CA LYS A 390 -13.43 -8.04 1.04
C LYS A 390 -12.10 -8.64 0.57
N ALA A 391 -11.52 -9.50 1.40
CA ALA A 391 -10.41 -10.41 1.11
C ALA A 391 -9.07 -9.75 0.75
N ASN A 392 -8.69 -8.67 1.45
CA ASN A 392 -7.32 -8.16 1.36
C ASN A 392 -6.43 -9.13 2.13
N HIS A 393 -5.33 -9.59 1.56
CA HIS A 393 -4.57 -10.71 2.11
C HIS A 393 -3.09 -10.55 1.79
N GLU A 394 -2.23 -11.25 2.54
CA GLU A 394 -0.77 -11.21 2.33
C GLU A 394 -0.22 -9.79 2.21
N ASN A 395 -0.62 -8.91 3.13
CA ASN A 395 -0.01 -7.59 3.31
C ASN A 395 0.96 -7.65 4.50
N LEU A 396 2.08 -6.94 4.41
CA LEU A 396 3.10 -6.87 5.45
C LEU A 396 3.12 -5.48 6.09
N PHE A 397 3.00 -5.44 7.42
CA PHE A 397 3.27 -4.28 8.25
C PHE A 397 4.52 -4.59 9.07
N CYS A 398 5.62 -3.87 8.84
CA CYS A 398 6.94 -4.28 9.33
C CYS A 398 7.76 -3.12 9.91
N ASN A 399 8.34 -3.30 11.10
CA ASN A 399 9.22 -2.31 11.72
C ASN A 399 8.53 -0.95 11.90
N ILE A 400 7.32 -0.94 12.47
CA ILE A 400 6.50 0.26 12.64
C ILE A 400 6.34 0.58 14.12
N ASP A 401 6.41 1.86 14.47
CA ASP A 401 5.96 2.37 15.76
C ASP A 401 4.55 2.97 15.64
N VAL A 402 3.55 2.28 16.20
CA VAL A 402 2.16 2.74 16.14
C VAL A 402 1.85 3.84 17.17
N GLY A 403 2.81 4.23 18.02
CA GLY A 403 2.61 5.26 19.03
C GLY A 403 1.78 4.76 20.20
N ALA A 404 0.68 5.46 20.53
CA ALA A 404 -0.17 5.10 21.66
C ALA A 404 -0.72 3.65 21.58
N GLY A 405 -0.93 3.14 20.36
CA GLY A 405 -1.32 1.76 20.11
C GLY A 405 -2.72 1.41 20.63
N THR A 406 -3.62 2.40 20.77
CA THR A 406 -5.02 2.13 21.15
C THR A 406 -5.88 1.79 19.95
N GLU A 407 -5.46 2.19 18.74
CA GLU A 407 -6.24 2.07 17.50
C GLU A 407 -5.63 1.11 16.47
N MET A 408 -4.59 0.34 16.82
CA MET A 408 -3.87 -0.54 15.89
C MET A 408 -4.81 -1.45 15.07
N TRP A 409 -5.85 -1.97 15.72
CA TRP A 409 -6.85 -2.86 15.12
C TRP A 409 -8.14 -2.17 14.67
N ARG A 410 -8.19 -0.82 14.68
CA ARG A 410 -9.33 -0.06 14.20
C ARG A 410 -9.45 -0.24 12.69
N CYS A 411 -10.62 -0.67 12.23
CA CYS A 411 -10.90 -0.84 10.80
C CYS A 411 -12.30 -0.35 10.44
N GLY A 412 -12.43 0.15 9.23
CA GLY A 412 -13.67 0.44 8.52
C GLY A 412 -14.18 -0.73 7.69
N GLY A 413 -15.04 -0.43 6.73
CA GLY A 413 -15.66 -1.41 5.84
C GLY A 413 -17.13 -1.66 6.15
N GLY A 414 -17.91 -1.81 5.08
CA GLY A 414 -19.33 -2.12 5.18
C GLY A 414 -19.61 -3.45 5.88
N ALA A 415 -20.75 -3.54 6.56
CA ALA A 415 -21.18 -4.79 7.20
C ALA A 415 -21.33 -5.94 6.19
N SER A 416 -21.10 -7.18 6.64
CA SER A 416 -21.34 -8.41 5.86
C SER A 416 -20.54 -8.51 4.55
N LEU A 417 -19.36 -7.91 4.50
CA LEU A 417 -18.39 -8.00 3.40
C LEU A 417 -17.19 -8.90 3.74
N GLY A 418 -17.38 -9.82 4.68
CA GLY A 418 -16.36 -10.68 5.25
C GLY A 418 -15.65 -10.07 6.47
N LYS A 419 -14.67 -10.81 6.99
CA LYS A 419 -13.70 -10.31 7.97
C LYS A 419 -12.90 -9.15 7.40
N HIS A 420 -12.35 -8.31 8.27
CA HIS A 420 -11.56 -7.13 7.87
C HIS A 420 -10.34 -7.51 7.03
N CYS A 421 -9.61 -8.55 7.45
CA CYS A 421 -8.37 -9.06 6.91
C CYS A 421 -8.55 -10.48 6.40
N GLY A 422 -7.93 -10.80 5.27
CA GLY A 422 -7.79 -12.13 4.69
C GLY A 422 -6.55 -12.86 5.17
N ALA A 423 -6.18 -13.91 4.42
CA ALA A 423 -5.13 -14.86 4.79
C ALA A 423 -3.74 -14.22 4.91
N ARG A 424 -2.93 -14.74 5.85
CA ARG A 424 -1.47 -14.55 5.90
C ARG A 424 -0.96 -13.09 5.87
N THR A 425 -1.79 -12.12 6.24
CA THR A 425 -1.30 -10.79 6.59
C THR A 425 -0.36 -10.92 7.78
N THR A 426 0.76 -10.22 7.71
CA THR A 426 1.86 -10.34 8.66
C THR A 426 2.11 -8.99 9.34
N PHE A 427 2.11 -9.01 10.66
CA PHE A 427 2.54 -7.91 11.53
C PHE A 427 3.88 -8.29 12.14
N TRP A 428 4.93 -7.55 11.79
CA TRP A 428 6.32 -7.87 12.09
C TRP A 428 7.02 -6.71 12.78
N CYS A 429 7.69 -6.93 13.92
CA CYS A 429 8.44 -5.89 14.63
C CYS A 429 7.59 -4.61 14.87
N ILE A 430 6.42 -4.76 15.50
CA ILE A 430 5.51 -3.63 15.78
C ILE A 430 5.73 -3.12 17.21
N ARG A 431 6.15 -1.86 17.32
CA ARG A 431 6.31 -1.14 18.59
C ARG A 431 5.03 -0.37 18.92
N ALA A 432 4.72 -0.29 20.21
CA ALA A 432 3.61 0.48 20.75
C ALA A 432 3.90 0.87 22.21
N ASN A 433 3.26 1.93 22.69
CA ASN A 433 3.32 2.35 24.10
C ASN A 433 2.51 1.43 25.03
N ARG A 434 1.68 0.54 24.46
CA ARG A 434 0.88 -0.42 25.20
C ARG A 434 0.93 -1.79 24.58
N ASP A 435 0.72 -2.79 25.41
CA ASP A 435 0.67 -4.17 24.99
C ASP A 435 -0.56 -4.41 24.10
N GLN A 436 -0.32 -5.13 23.00
CA GLN A 436 -1.33 -5.55 22.04
C GLN A 436 -1.76 -6.98 22.35
N THR A 437 -2.93 -7.33 21.85
CA THR A 437 -3.44 -8.71 21.88
C THR A 437 -3.74 -9.17 20.47
N TRP A 438 -3.96 -10.47 20.31
CA TRP A 438 -4.58 -11.00 19.10
C TRP A 438 -5.89 -10.24 18.82
N PRO A 439 -6.13 -9.77 17.59
CA PRO A 439 -7.30 -8.95 17.31
C PRO A 439 -8.61 -9.76 17.49
N ARG A 440 -9.73 -9.05 17.62
CA ARG A 440 -11.07 -9.66 17.72
C ARG A 440 -11.33 -10.65 16.57
N ALA A 441 -12.15 -11.67 16.80
CA ALA A 441 -12.44 -12.73 15.81
C ALA A 441 -12.97 -12.23 14.45
N SER A 442 -13.61 -11.05 14.41
CA SER A 442 -14.09 -10.43 13.17
C SER A 442 -13.00 -9.70 12.36
N PHE A 443 -11.78 -9.60 12.90
CA PHE A 443 -10.66 -8.97 12.23
C PHE A 443 -10.14 -9.83 11.09
N GLY A 444 -9.63 -11.04 11.34
CA GLY A 444 -9.07 -11.89 10.29
C GLY A 444 -9.06 -13.38 10.69
N PRO A 445 -8.65 -14.26 9.76
CA PRO A 445 -8.52 -15.70 10.01
C PRO A 445 -7.27 -16.01 10.85
N ASP A 446 -7.23 -17.21 11.45
CA ASP A 446 -6.11 -17.61 12.33
C ASP A 446 -4.77 -17.71 11.58
N SER A 447 -4.79 -18.11 10.30
CA SER A 447 -4.28 -17.34 9.14
C SER A 447 -3.09 -16.37 9.28
N MET A 448 -3.30 -15.32 10.07
CA MET A 448 -2.39 -14.19 10.21
C MET A 448 -1.12 -14.55 10.99
N ASN A 449 -0.13 -13.66 10.92
CA ASN A 449 1.14 -13.82 11.63
C ASN A 449 1.43 -12.57 12.47
N LEU A 450 1.62 -12.73 13.77
CA LEU A 450 2.09 -11.68 14.68
C LEU A 450 3.46 -12.08 15.21
N VAL A 451 4.51 -11.45 14.69
CA VAL A 451 5.90 -11.76 15.05
C VAL A 451 6.59 -10.50 15.55
N GLY A 452 6.99 -10.52 16.81
CA GLY A 452 7.56 -9.36 17.47
C GLY A 452 6.65 -8.14 17.50
N VAL A 453 5.37 -8.36 17.80
CA VAL A 453 4.43 -7.30 18.17
C VAL A 453 4.56 -7.06 19.67
N ARG A 454 4.53 -5.80 20.12
CA ARG A 454 4.52 -5.48 21.55
C ARG A 454 3.32 -6.15 22.23
N MET A 455 3.58 -7.11 23.11
CA MET A 455 2.57 -7.90 23.83
C MET A 455 2.92 -7.98 25.33
N ALA A 456 1.97 -8.43 26.15
CA ALA A 456 2.20 -8.65 27.58
C ALA A 456 3.27 -9.74 27.78
N ALA A 457 4.10 -9.60 28.81
CA ALA A 457 5.27 -10.46 29.03
C ALA A 457 4.93 -11.96 29.25
N ASP A 458 3.71 -12.25 29.69
CA ASP A 458 3.16 -13.59 29.92
C ASP A 458 2.39 -14.15 28.72
N THR A 459 2.37 -13.45 27.58
CA THR A 459 1.74 -13.96 26.35
C THR A 459 2.45 -15.23 25.89
N GLU A 460 1.69 -16.32 25.76
CA GLU A 460 2.23 -17.58 25.26
C GLU A 460 2.54 -17.52 23.76
N SER A 461 3.58 -18.24 23.34
CA SER A 461 3.85 -18.43 21.91
C SER A 461 2.88 -19.45 21.32
N LEU A 462 2.29 -19.09 20.18
CA LEU A 462 1.44 -19.97 19.38
C LEU A 462 2.11 -20.16 18.02
N THR A 463 2.54 -21.36 17.68
CA THR A 463 3.38 -21.63 16.49
C THR A 463 2.86 -22.81 15.68
N ASP A 464 1.54 -22.94 15.62
CA ASP A 464 0.86 -24.00 14.85
C ASP A 464 1.04 -23.73 13.34
N PRO A 465 1.75 -24.61 12.61
CA PRO A 465 2.04 -24.41 11.19
C PRO A 465 0.84 -24.69 10.28
N ASP A 466 -0.16 -25.48 10.71
CA ASP A 466 -1.10 -26.17 9.83
C ASP A 466 -2.47 -25.46 9.69
N SER A 467 -2.75 -24.43 10.49
CA SER A 467 -3.83 -23.43 10.28
C SER A 467 -4.12 -22.56 11.50
N GLY A 468 -3.51 -22.84 12.64
CA GLY A 468 -3.72 -22.10 13.88
C GLY A 468 -3.14 -20.68 13.87
N LYS A 469 -3.34 -19.99 14.98
CA LYS A 469 -2.77 -18.65 15.22
C LYS A 469 -1.25 -18.74 15.27
N TRP A 470 -0.58 -17.74 14.68
CA TRP A 470 0.86 -17.59 14.79
C TRP A 470 1.23 -16.34 15.59
N ILE A 471 1.76 -16.54 16.79
CA ILE A 471 2.23 -15.53 17.73
C ILE A 471 3.63 -15.88 18.22
N GLU A 472 4.58 -15.04 17.87
CA GLU A 472 5.93 -15.03 18.45
C GLU A 472 6.09 -13.74 19.26
N PRO A 473 5.85 -13.77 20.59
CA PRO A 473 5.85 -12.59 21.47
C PRO A 473 7.27 -12.11 21.80
N ILE A 474 8.14 -12.08 20.78
CA ILE A 474 9.51 -11.57 20.84
C ILE A 474 9.44 -10.05 21.09
N PRO A 475 10.20 -9.47 22.03
CA PRO A 475 10.25 -8.01 22.15
C PRO A 475 10.67 -7.36 20.80
N PRO A 476 9.91 -6.37 20.27
CA PRO A 476 10.16 -5.84 18.92
C PRO A 476 11.60 -5.33 18.70
N ASN A 477 12.23 -4.82 19.76
CA ASN A 477 13.61 -4.30 19.75
C ASN A 477 14.70 -5.38 19.74
N THR A 478 14.36 -6.64 19.99
CA THR A 478 15.31 -7.77 19.98
C THR A 478 15.13 -8.70 18.78
N LEU A 479 14.03 -8.56 18.04
CA LEU A 479 13.74 -9.34 16.84
C LEU A 479 14.73 -9.03 15.71
N GLN A 480 15.28 -10.09 15.12
CA GLN A 480 16.11 -10.04 13.92
C GLN A 480 15.58 -11.00 12.84
N PRO A 481 15.54 -10.58 11.56
CA PRO A 481 15.67 -9.19 11.12
C PRO A 481 14.49 -8.35 11.62
N ALA A 482 14.73 -7.09 11.99
CA ALA A 482 13.64 -6.16 12.32
C ALA A 482 12.80 -5.81 11.07
N ASP A 483 13.43 -5.82 9.90
CA ASP A 483 12.85 -5.49 8.61
C ASP A 483 12.79 -6.73 7.71
N LEU A 484 11.68 -7.48 7.82
CA LEU A 484 11.48 -8.72 7.07
C LEU A 484 11.53 -8.50 5.55
N HIS A 485 10.92 -7.43 5.05
CA HIS A 485 10.91 -7.14 3.61
C HIS A 485 12.33 -6.96 3.07
N ALA A 486 13.17 -6.19 3.77
CA ALA A 486 14.56 -5.99 3.36
C ALA A 486 15.33 -7.32 3.33
N ALA A 487 15.13 -8.18 4.34
CA ALA A 487 15.78 -9.48 4.39
C ALA A 487 15.30 -10.43 3.28
N GLN A 488 14.00 -10.42 2.96
CA GLN A 488 13.45 -11.18 1.83
C GLN A 488 13.99 -10.69 0.48
N LEU A 489 14.04 -9.37 0.29
CA LEU A 489 14.59 -8.76 -0.91
C LEU A 489 16.07 -9.08 -1.08
N GLU A 490 16.87 -8.94 -0.02
CA GLU A 490 18.28 -9.32 -0.04
C GLU A 490 18.46 -10.79 -0.41
N ARG A 491 17.67 -11.70 0.17
CA ARG A 491 17.73 -13.12 -0.16
C ARG A 491 17.36 -13.38 -1.62
N ARG A 492 16.37 -12.67 -2.18
CA ARG A 492 15.91 -12.86 -3.55
C ARG A 492 16.91 -12.37 -4.60
N LEU A 493 17.63 -11.28 -4.32
CA LEU A 493 18.56 -10.66 -5.27
C LEU A 493 19.99 -11.23 -5.22
N ARG A 494 20.26 -12.16 -4.29
CA ARG A 494 21.48 -12.98 -4.28
C ARG A 494 21.38 -14.12 -5.29
#